data_AF-A0A6H5FZR4-F1
#
_entry.id   AF-A0A6H5FZR4-F1
#
_cell.length_a   1.000
_cell.length_b   1.000
_cell.length_c   1.000
_cell.angle_alpha   90.00
_cell.angle_beta   90.00
_cell.angle_gamma   90.00
#
_symmetry.space_group_name_H-M   'P 1'
#
loop_
_entity.id
_entity.type
_entity.pdbx_description
1 polymer ?
#
loop_
_entity_poly.entity_id
_entity_poly.type
_entity_poly.pdbx_seq_one_letter_code
_entity_poly.pdbx_strand_id
1 'polypeptide(L)' 'KDLIDSELKKREVRLKAHRANDVWEKRTEPPSDWNGPLPPWIAERAKSSYLNYAKAASEKGEAASFCSIM' A
#
# COMPACT_ATOMS: atom_id res chain seq x y z
N LYS A 1 0.82 -25.06 -25.46
CA LYS A 1 1.28 -23.68 -25.78
C LYS A 1 0.28 -22.63 -25.27
N ASP A 2 -0.98 -23.04 -25.12
CA ASP A 2 -2.16 -22.24 -24.80
C ASP A 2 -2.14 -21.51 -23.45
N LEU A 3 -1.49 -22.06 -22.42
CA LEU A 3 -1.43 -21.42 -21.11
C LEU A 3 -0.64 -20.10 -21.14
N ILE A 4 0.52 -20.10 -21.79
CA ILE A 4 1.40 -18.91 -21.89
C ILE A 4 0.65 -17.78 -22.60
N ASP A 5 -0.03 -18.10 -23.70
CA ASP A 5 -0.79 -17.13 -24.48
C ASP A 5 -1.99 -16.58 -23.67
N SER A 6 -2.66 -17.44 -22.90
CA SER A 6 -3.75 -17.03 -22.02
C SER A 6 -3.29 -16.05 -20.93
N GLU A 7 -2.11 -16.28 -20.35
CA GLU A 7 -1.55 -15.43 -19.29
C GLU A 7 -1.03 -14.10 -19.85
N LEU A 8 -0.42 -14.11 -21.04
CA LEU A 8 -0.05 -12.89 -21.75
C LEU A 8 -1.27 -12.02 -22.05
N LYS A 9 -2.38 -12.62 -22.50
CA LYS A 9 -3.63 -11.90 -22.74
C LYS A 9 -4.24 -11.31 -21.46
N LYS A 10 -4.25 -12.08 -20.36
CA LYS A 10 -4.70 -11.57 -19.04
C LYS A 10 -3.84 -10.41 -18.55
N ARG A 11 -2.51 -10.49 -18.76
CA ARG A 11 -1.59 -9.40 -18.42
C ARG A 11 -1.89 -8.14 -19.24
N GLU A 12 -2.12 -8.30 -20.54
CA GLU A 12 -2.46 -7.16 -21.41
C GLU A 12 -3.76 -6.48 -20.99
N VAL A 13 -4.81 -7.26 -20.70
CA VAL A 13 -6.10 -6.74 -20.23
C VAL A 13 -5.93 -5.94 -18.94
N ARG A 14 -5.16 -6.44 -17.97
CA ARG A 14 -4.85 -5.72 -16.72
C ARG A 14 -4.09 -4.41 -16.98
N LEU A 15 -3.15 -4.42 -17.91
CA LEU A 15 -2.33 -3.24 -18.24
C LEU A 15 -3.06 -2.22 -19.11
N LYS A 16 -4.15 -2.60 -19.81
CA LYS A 16 -4.88 -1.71 -20.71
C LYS A 16 -5.36 -0.45 -19.98
N ALA A 17 -5.96 -0.59 -18.81
CA ALA A 17 -6.44 0.54 -18.02
C ALA A 17 -5.29 1.48 -17.59
N HIS A 18 -4.16 0.91 -17.18
CA HIS A 18 -2.97 1.69 -16.82
C HIS A 18 -2.39 2.47 -18.02
N ARG A 19 -2.41 1.88 -19.23
CA ARG A 19 -1.89 2.53 -20.45
C ARG A 19 -2.85 3.56 -21.05
N ALA A 20 -4.16 3.34 -20.89
CA ALA A 20 -5.20 4.24 -21.38
C ALA A 20 -5.49 5.41 -20.43
N ASN A 21 -4.81 5.47 -19.29
CA ASN A 21 -4.92 6.57 -18.34
C ASN A 21 -4.26 7.84 -18.91
N ASP A 22 -5.07 8.83 -19.21
CA ASP A 22 -4.69 10.17 -19.71
C ASP A 22 -4.63 11.22 -18.59
N VAL A 23 -5.14 10.89 -17.39
CA VAL A 23 -5.18 11.80 -16.23
C VAL A 23 -3.80 11.95 -15.58
N TRP A 24 -2.96 10.90 -15.61
CA TRP A 24 -1.70 10.88 -14.87
C TRP A 24 -0.51 10.57 -15.78
N GLU A 25 0.49 11.45 -15.75
CA GLU A 25 1.77 11.22 -16.43
C GLU A 25 2.67 10.26 -15.64
N LYS A 26 3.44 9.43 -16.36
CA LYS A 26 4.38 8.49 -15.75
C LYS A 26 5.59 9.25 -15.22
N ARG A 27 5.84 9.15 -13.93
CA ARG A 27 6.99 9.77 -13.26
C ARG A 27 8.23 8.90 -13.44
N THR A 28 9.38 9.52 -13.69
CA THR A 28 10.70 8.86 -13.74
C THR A 28 11.27 8.64 -12.35
N GLU A 29 10.98 9.55 -11.43
CA GLU A 29 11.46 9.54 -10.04
C GLU A 29 10.31 9.90 -9.09
N PRO A 30 10.36 9.43 -7.83
CA PRO A 30 9.41 9.89 -6.83
C PRO A 30 9.58 11.41 -6.59
N PRO A 31 8.53 12.13 -6.16
CA PRO A 31 8.66 13.52 -5.73
C PRO A 31 9.74 13.65 -4.64
N SER A 32 10.50 14.74 -4.62
CA SER A 32 11.58 14.97 -3.63
C SER A 32 11.12 14.76 -2.18
N ASP A 33 9.92 15.27 -1.85
CA ASP A 33 9.38 15.26 -0.48
C ASP A 33 8.37 14.14 -0.23
N TRP A 34 8.40 13.07 -1.03
CA TRP A 34 7.45 11.96 -0.88
C TRP A 34 7.49 11.31 0.51
N ASN A 35 8.67 11.34 1.15
CA ASN A 35 8.93 10.81 2.49
C ASN A 35 8.97 11.93 3.56
N GLY A 36 8.30 13.04 3.30
CA GLY A 36 8.12 14.10 4.28
C GLY A 36 7.34 13.63 5.51
N PRO A 37 7.43 14.36 6.65
CA PRO A 37 6.64 14.03 7.83
C PRO A 37 5.15 14.10 7.54
N LEU A 38 4.35 13.31 8.26
CA LEU A 38 2.91 13.33 8.11
C LEU A 38 2.36 14.72 8.42
N PRO A 39 1.37 15.22 7.65
CA PRO A 39 0.68 16.46 7.96
C PRO A 39 0.12 16.46 9.40
N PRO A 40 0.10 17.61 10.12
CA PRO A 40 -0.26 17.64 11.54
C PRO A 40 -1.62 17.02 11.85
N TRP A 41 -2.63 17.26 11.01
CA TRP A 41 -3.98 16.70 11.19
C TRP A 41 -4.03 15.17 11.05
N ILE A 42 -3.19 14.59 10.18
CA ILE A 42 -3.07 13.13 10.04
C ILE A 42 -2.36 12.56 11.27
N ALA A 43 -1.29 13.21 11.71
CA ALA A 43 -0.54 12.81 12.89
C ALA A 43 -1.42 12.80 14.15
N GLU A 44 -2.24 13.84 14.36
CA GLU A 44 -3.20 13.89 15.47
C GLU A 44 -4.25 12.77 15.39
N ARG A 45 -4.84 12.53 14.22
CA ARG A 45 -5.82 11.44 14.03
C ARG A 45 -5.19 10.06 14.29
N ALA A 46 -3.92 9.89 13.93
CA ALA A 46 -3.23 8.63 14.15
C ALA A 46 -3.09 8.31 15.64
N LYS A 47 -2.93 9.32 16.52
CA LYS A 47 -2.71 9.11 17.97
C LYS A 47 -3.79 8.24 18.63
N SER A 48 -5.05 8.38 18.22
CA SER A 48 -6.17 7.57 18.73
C SER A 48 -6.47 6.32 17.90
N SER A 49 -5.62 5.96 16.94
CA SER A 49 -5.82 4.79 16.09
C SER A 49 -5.41 3.50 16.81
N TYR A 50 -6.15 2.42 16.53
CA TYR A 50 -5.82 1.08 17.00
C TYR A 50 -4.36 0.69 16.72
N LEU A 51 -3.83 1.08 15.56
CA LEU A 51 -2.45 0.79 15.16
C LEU A 51 -1.42 1.39 16.11
N ASN A 52 -1.66 2.60 16.62
CA ASN A 52 -0.76 3.21 17.61
C ASN A 52 -0.85 2.51 18.96
N TYR A 53 -2.04 2.05 19.37
CA TYR A 53 -2.18 1.23 20.58
C TYR A 53 -1.49 -0.14 20.43
N ALA A 54 -1.68 -0.80 19.29
CA ALA A 54 -1.05 -2.09 18.98
C ALA A 54 0.47 -1.97 18.89
N LYS A 55 0.98 -0.89 18.27
CA LYS A 55 2.42 -0.58 18.25
C LYS A 55 2.96 -0.43 19.67
N ALA A 56 2.32 0.39 20.50
CA ALA A 56 2.73 0.59 21.89
C ALA A 56 2.66 -0.70 22.73
N ALA A 57 1.71 -1.59 22.46
CA ALA A 57 1.61 -2.90 23.12
C ALA A 57 2.74 -3.85 22.66
N SER A 58 3.05 -3.86 21.35
CA SER A 58 4.12 -4.69 20.80
C SER A 58 5.51 -4.27 21.29
N GLU A 59 5.76 -2.97 21.44
CA GLU A 59 7.00 -2.42 21.99
C GLU A 59 7.15 -2.73 23.49
N LYS A 60 6.04 -2.91 24.21
CA LYS A 60 6.02 -3.33 25.62
C LYS A 60 6.18 -4.85 25.81
N GLY A 61 6.29 -5.63 24.74
CA GLY A 61 6.52 -7.07 24.80
C GLY A 61 5.33 -7.89 25.31
N GLU A 62 4.11 -7.32 25.35
CA GLU A 62 2.91 -8.11 25.60
C GLU A 62 2.58 -8.92 24.34
N ALA A 63 2.95 -10.21 24.36
CA ALA A 63 2.65 -11.14 23.28
C ALA A 63 1.14 -11.42 23.21
N ALA A 64 0.38 -10.54 22.57
CA ALA A 64 -0.96 -10.87 22.11
C ALA A 64 -0.83 -11.92 21.00
N SER A 65 -1.28 -13.15 21.27
CA SER A 65 -1.34 -14.21 20.27
C SER A 65 -2.35 -13.84 19.19
N PHE A 66 -1.88 -13.24 18.10
CA PHE A 66 -2.70 -13.02 16.93
C PHE A 66 -2.76 -14.33 16.13
N CYS A 67 -3.83 -15.11 16.34
CA CYS A 67 -4.24 -16.12 15.38
C CYS A 67 -4.99 -15.41 14.25
N SER A 68 -4.30 -15.15 13.14
CA SER A 68 -4.95 -14.83 11.87
C SER A 68 -5.37 -16.14 11.21
N ILE A 69 -6.67 -16.41 11.18
CA ILE A 69 -7.23 -17.50 10.38
C ILE A 69 -6.92 -17.22 8.90
N MET A 70 -6.18 -18.13 8.28
CA MET A 70 -5.96 -18.18 6.82
C MET A 70 -7.21 -18.61 6.09
#